data_AF-A0A2S3U6H1-F1
#
_entry.id   AF-A0A2S3U6H1-F1
#
_cell.length_a   1.000
_cell.length_b   1.000
_cell.length_c   1.000
_cell.angle_alpha   90.00
_cell.angle_beta   90.00
_cell.angle_gamma   90.00
#
_symmetry.space_group_name_H-M   'P 1'
#
loop_
_entity.id
_entity.type
_entity.pdbx_description
1 polymer ?
#
loop_
_entity_poly.entity_id
_entity_poly.type
_entity_poly.pdbx_seq_one_letter_code
_entity_poly.pdbx_strand_id
1 'polypeptide(L)'
;MKKWLIALAGVLLTFTLAGCGSKTVASTSGGKITESQYYSSMKGTSSGKQVLQQMILNKVLEKDYGSKVSTKQVTKQYNTYKSQYGSSFSTVLSQNGLTTKTFKEQLRSNLLLKEAVKDKVKITDKALKKQWKSYEPKVTVQHILVAKSATADKVLDALKKDSSQANFTKLAKKYSLIQRLRMMVVSY
;
A
#
# COMPACT_ATOMS: atom_id res chain seq x y z
N MET A 1 48.60 -42.19 -49.24
CA MET A 1 48.30 -40.83 -49.72
C MET A 1 46.92 -40.82 -50.36
N LYS A 2 46.03 -39.93 -49.88
CA LYS A 2 44.76 -39.41 -50.44
C LYS A 2 44.03 -40.28 -51.49
N LYS A 3 42.74 -40.56 -51.33
CA LYS A 3 41.66 -39.58 -51.58
C LYS A 3 40.39 -39.91 -50.76
N TRP A 4 39.89 -38.88 -50.07
CA TRP A 4 38.55 -38.81 -49.49
C TRP A 4 37.46 -39.03 -50.55
N LEU A 5 36.36 -39.71 -50.19
CA LEU A 5 34.98 -39.21 -50.25
C LEU A 5 33.98 -40.31 -49.86
N ILE A 6 33.15 -39.98 -48.86
CA ILE A 6 31.73 -40.30 -48.69
C ILE A 6 31.33 -41.78 -48.45
N ALA A 7 30.88 -42.03 -47.22
CA ALA A 7 29.72 -42.88 -46.96
C ALA A 7 28.92 -42.33 -45.77
N LEU A 8 27.65 -42.02 -46.06
CA LEU A 8 26.60 -41.52 -45.18
C LEU A 8 26.41 -42.36 -43.90
N ALA A 9 26.21 -41.69 -42.76
CA ALA A 9 25.19 -42.05 -41.77
C ALA A 9 25.10 -40.95 -40.69
N GLY A 10 23.89 -40.45 -40.42
CA GLY A 10 23.65 -39.68 -39.18
C GLY A 10 22.80 -38.43 -39.31
N VAL A 11 21.59 -38.56 -39.85
CA VAL A 11 20.34 -38.02 -39.26
C VAL A 11 20.39 -36.58 -38.72
N LEU A 12 19.85 -35.66 -39.53
CA LEU A 12 18.75 -34.77 -39.15
C LEU A 12 18.49 -34.64 -37.64
N LEU A 13 19.07 -33.64 -36.98
CA LEU A 13 18.46 -33.03 -35.81
C LEU A 13 18.75 -31.53 -35.80
N THR A 14 18.05 -30.84 -36.70
CA THR A 14 17.54 -29.50 -36.42
C THR A 14 16.67 -29.58 -35.15
N PHE A 15 17.29 -29.60 -33.98
CA PHE A 15 16.61 -29.18 -32.76
C PHE A 15 16.52 -27.65 -32.81
N THR A 16 15.66 -27.15 -33.69
CA THR A 16 14.78 -26.06 -33.29
C THR A 16 13.97 -26.62 -32.13
N LEU A 17 14.54 -26.56 -30.93
CA LEU A 17 13.79 -26.66 -29.71
C LEU A 17 12.94 -25.39 -29.68
N ALA A 18 11.86 -25.40 -30.47
CA ALA A 18 10.69 -24.57 -30.28
C ALA A 18 10.06 -25.03 -28.97
N GLY A 19 10.77 -24.79 -27.88
CA GLY A 19 10.25 -24.89 -26.54
C GLY A 19 9.05 -23.97 -26.49
N CYS A 20 7.92 -24.53 -26.12
CA CYS A 20 6.66 -23.84 -25.92
C CYS A 20 6.88 -22.69 -24.92
N GLY A 21 7.19 -21.50 -25.45
CA GLY A 21 7.56 -20.27 -24.72
C GLY A 21 7.35 -19.04 -25.59
N SER A 22 6.38 -19.15 -26.51
CA SER A 22 6.18 -18.31 -27.70
C SER A 22 5.76 -16.86 -27.43
N LYS A 23 5.68 -16.43 -26.17
CA LYS A 23 5.30 -15.07 -25.82
C LYS A 23 6.54 -14.19 -25.68
N THR A 24 6.63 -13.22 -26.59
CA THR A 24 7.66 -12.18 -26.58
C THR A 24 7.24 -11.09 -25.60
N VAL A 25 8.09 -10.75 -24.64
CA VAL A 25 7.86 -9.65 -23.69
C VAL A 25 8.37 -8.31 -24.22
N ALA A 26 9.43 -8.33 -25.03
CA ALA A 26 9.97 -7.15 -25.68
C ALA A 26 10.69 -7.54 -26.99
N SER A 27 10.62 -6.68 -27.99
CA SER A 27 11.35 -6.82 -29.25
C SER A 27 12.28 -5.63 -29.43
N THR A 28 13.52 -5.91 -29.81
CA THR A 28 14.55 -4.89 -30.06
C THR A 28 15.23 -5.16 -31.40
N SER A 29 16.04 -4.22 -31.89
CA SER A 29 16.90 -4.45 -33.06
C SER A 29 17.89 -5.60 -32.87
N GLY A 30 18.25 -5.92 -31.62
CA GLY A 30 19.13 -7.04 -31.26
C GLY A 30 18.42 -8.38 -31.05
N GLY A 31 17.10 -8.45 -31.26
CA GLY A 31 16.31 -9.68 -31.12
C GLY A 31 15.18 -9.58 -30.10
N LYS A 32 14.51 -10.70 -29.90
CA LYS A 32 13.34 -10.85 -29.02
C LYS A 32 13.75 -11.33 -27.64
N ILE A 33 13.15 -10.75 -26.61
CA ILE A 33 13.20 -11.25 -25.23
C ILE A 33 11.91 -12.05 -25.00
N THR A 34 12.05 -13.32 -24.64
CA THR A 34 10.93 -14.22 -24.34
C THR A 34 10.54 -14.19 -22.86
N GLU A 35 9.29 -14.55 -22.55
CA GLU A 35 8.82 -14.72 -21.16
C GLU A 35 9.72 -15.66 -20.34
N SER A 36 10.18 -16.76 -20.95
CA SER A 36 11.03 -17.75 -20.27
C SER A 36 12.42 -17.20 -19.91
N GLN A 37 13.03 -16.44 -20.84
CA GLN A 37 14.30 -15.77 -20.59
C GLN A 37 14.17 -14.72 -19.48
N TYR A 38 13.11 -13.92 -19.52
CA TYR A 38 12.84 -12.92 -18.50
C TYR A 38 12.52 -13.54 -17.13
N TYR A 39 11.70 -14.59 -17.08
CA TYR A 39 11.41 -15.32 -15.85
C TYR A 39 12.68 -15.94 -15.25
N SER A 40 13.52 -16.56 -16.08
CA SER A 40 14.75 -17.20 -15.62
C SER A 40 15.78 -16.20 -15.10
N SER A 41 15.85 -15.00 -15.68
CA SER A 41 16.72 -13.93 -15.15
C SER A 41 16.20 -13.38 -13.82
N MET A 42 14.88 -13.28 -13.64
CA MET A 42 14.29 -12.76 -12.40
C MET A 42 14.26 -13.76 -11.24
N LYS A 43 13.94 -15.03 -11.48
CA LYS A 43 13.69 -16.02 -10.41
C LYS A 43 14.86 -16.22 -9.45
N GLY A 44 16.10 -16.01 -9.93
CA GLY A 44 17.32 -16.13 -9.12
C GLY A 44 17.63 -14.91 -8.27
N THR A 45 17.06 -13.73 -8.61
CA THR A 45 17.30 -12.47 -7.91
C THR A 45 16.61 -12.43 -6.55
N SER A 46 17.13 -11.61 -5.63
CA SER A 46 16.50 -11.35 -4.33
C SER A 46 15.07 -10.84 -4.50
N SER A 47 14.84 -9.93 -5.45
CA SER A 47 13.50 -9.40 -5.76
C SER A 47 12.55 -10.49 -6.25
N GLY A 48 13.01 -11.37 -7.14
CA GLY A 48 12.21 -12.50 -7.63
C GLY A 48 11.83 -13.48 -6.51
N LYS A 49 12.75 -13.77 -5.59
CA LYS A 49 12.49 -14.59 -4.40
C LYS A 49 11.47 -13.92 -3.47
N GLN A 50 11.58 -12.61 -3.23
CA GLN A 50 10.64 -11.86 -2.41
C GLN A 50 9.23 -11.85 -3.01
N VAL A 51 9.11 -11.67 -4.33
CA VAL A 51 7.83 -11.75 -5.05
C VAL A 51 7.22 -13.15 -4.87
N LEU A 52 8.01 -14.21 -5.04
CA LEU A 52 7.53 -15.58 -4.85
C LEU A 52 7.04 -15.83 -3.41
N GLN A 53 7.78 -15.37 -2.40
CA GLN A 53 7.37 -15.46 -1.00
C GLN A 53 6.04 -14.74 -0.75
N GLN A 54 5.88 -13.54 -1.28
CA GLN A 54 4.62 -12.78 -1.16
C GLN A 54 3.46 -13.51 -1.85
N MET A 55 3.70 -14.13 -3.01
CA MET A 55 2.68 -14.92 -3.71
C MET A 55 2.26 -16.14 -2.88
N ILE A 56 3.21 -16.86 -2.28
CA ILE A 56 2.93 -18.00 -1.41
C ILE A 56 2.11 -17.54 -0.21
N LEU A 57 2.55 -16.49 0.48
CA LEU A 57 1.83 -15.92 1.62
C LEU A 57 0.40 -15.52 1.24
N ASN A 58 0.22 -14.79 0.13
CA ASN A 58 -1.09 -14.40 -0.36
C ASN A 58 -1.99 -15.60 -0.66
N LYS A 59 -1.46 -16.66 -1.27
CA LYS A 59 -2.23 -17.88 -1.57
C LYS A 59 -2.65 -18.62 -0.31
N VAL A 60 -1.78 -18.73 0.68
CA VAL A 60 -2.09 -19.37 1.98
C VAL A 60 -3.13 -18.55 2.73
N LEU A 61 -2.94 -17.23 2.82
CA LEU A 61 -3.88 -16.33 3.48
C LEU A 61 -5.25 -16.30 2.81
N GLU A 62 -5.30 -16.32 1.48
CA GLU A 62 -6.55 -16.40 0.73
C GLU A 62 -7.27 -17.73 1.00
N LYS A 63 -6.53 -18.85 1.04
CA LYS A 63 -7.09 -20.17 1.39
C LYS A 63 -7.68 -20.18 2.80
N ASP A 64 -6.95 -19.67 3.78
CA ASP A 64 -7.30 -19.83 5.20
C ASP A 64 -8.28 -18.75 5.69
N TYR A 65 -8.24 -17.55 5.11
CA TYR A 65 -8.99 -16.38 5.58
C TYR A 65 -9.81 -15.68 4.49
N GLY A 66 -9.81 -16.17 3.25
CA GLY A 66 -10.53 -15.58 2.12
C GLY A 66 -12.02 -15.33 2.37
N SER A 67 -12.67 -16.24 3.10
CA SER A 67 -14.07 -16.15 3.51
C SER A 67 -14.34 -15.06 4.56
N LYS A 68 -13.33 -14.67 5.36
CA LYS A 68 -13.46 -13.61 6.37
C LYS A 68 -13.31 -12.20 5.78
N VAL A 69 -12.88 -12.08 4.53
CA VAL A 69 -12.66 -10.80 3.85
C VAL A 69 -13.55 -10.70 2.61
N SER A 70 -14.60 -9.89 2.72
CA SER A 70 -15.52 -9.59 1.62
C SER A 70 -14.96 -8.55 0.65
N THR A 71 -15.44 -8.58 -0.59
CA THR A 71 -15.18 -7.54 -1.60
C THR A 71 -15.67 -6.15 -1.15
N LYS A 72 -16.72 -6.08 -0.31
CA LYS A 72 -17.22 -4.83 0.28
C LYS A 72 -16.18 -4.19 1.21
N GLN A 73 -15.50 -4.98 2.05
CA GLN A 73 -14.44 -4.47 2.94
C GLN A 73 -13.25 -3.92 2.14
N VAL A 74 -12.83 -4.62 1.07
CA VAL A 74 -11.78 -4.14 0.15
C VAL A 74 -12.20 -2.82 -0.50
N THR A 75 -13.44 -2.75 -1.00
CA THR A 75 -13.96 -1.54 -1.65
C THR A 75 -14.07 -0.36 -0.68
N LYS A 76 -14.45 -0.60 0.57
CA LYS A 76 -14.48 0.43 1.62
C LYS A 76 -13.09 1.00 1.91
N GLN A 77 -12.08 0.14 2.03
CA GLN A 77 -10.69 0.57 2.22
C GLN A 77 -10.19 1.37 1.01
N TYR A 78 -10.45 0.87 -0.21
CA TYR A 78 -10.09 1.57 -1.44
C TYR A 78 -10.71 2.98 -1.50
N ASN A 79 -12.00 3.11 -1.21
CA ASN A 79 -12.69 4.40 -1.21
C ASN A 79 -12.16 5.35 -0.12
N THR A 80 -11.71 4.82 1.01
CA THR A 80 -11.07 5.61 2.07
C THR A 80 -9.79 6.26 1.56
N TYR A 81 -8.89 5.47 0.95
CA TYR A 81 -7.66 5.99 0.34
C TYR A 81 -7.95 6.95 -0.82
N LYS A 82 -8.91 6.61 -1.69
CA LYS A 82 -9.32 7.49 -2.79
C LYS A 82 -9.82 8.84 -2.28
N SER A 83 -10.62 8.86 -1.21
CA SER A 83 -11.11 10.09 -0.60
C SER A 83 -10.00 10.90 0.08
N GLN A 84 -9.02 10.22 0.69
CA GLN A 84 -7.89 10.87 1.34
C GLN A 84 -6.98 11.59 0.33
N TYR A 85 -6.70 10.96 -0.81
CA TYR A 85 -5.82 11.52 -1.85
C TYR A 85 -6.55 12.39 -2.87
N GLY A 86 -7.88 12.30 -2.97
CA GLY A 86 -8.69 13.12 -3.88
C GLY A 86 -8.26 12.98 -5.34
N SER A 87 -8.10 14.10 -6.04
CA SER A 87 -7.70 14.16 -7.45
C SER A 87 -6.31 13.57 -7.70
N SER A 88 -5.42 13.59 -6.71
CA SER A 88 -4.06 13.04 -6.83
C SER A 88 -4.01 11.51 -6.75
N PHE A 89 -5.12 10.83 -6.45
CA PHE A 89 -5.13 9.38 -6.22
C PHE A 89 -4.59 8.58 -7.41
N SER A 90 -4.97 8.93 -8.64
CA SER A 90 -4.49 8.25 -9.85
C SER A 90 -2.97 8.40 -10.02
N THR A 91 -2.46 9.62 -9.81
CA THR A 91 -1.02 9.91 -9.87
C THR A 91 -0.25 9.11 -8.82
N VAL A 92 -0.77 9.03 -7.59
CA VAL A 92 -0.16 8.25 -6.51
C VAL A 92 -0.10 6.77 -6.89
N LEU A 93 -1.16 6.19 -7.46
CA LEU A 93 -1.13 4.80 -7.92
C LEU A 93 -0.05 4.59 -8.99
N SER A 94 -0.04 5.40 -10.04
CA SER A 94 0.92 5.28 -11.15
C SER A 94 2.36 5.45 -10.70
N GLN A 95 2.65 6.40 -9.81
CA GLN A 95 3.99 6.60 -9.25
C GLN A 95 4.50 5.38 -8.46
N ASN A 96 3.59 4.59 -7.90
CA ASN A 96 3.92 3.34 -7.20
C ASN A 96 3.85 2.11 -8.12
N GLY A 97 3.67 2.29 -9.43
CA GLY A 97 3.51 1.19 -10.38
C GLY A 97 2.22 0.39 -10.16
N LEU A 98 1.21 1.00 -9.55
CA LEU A 98 -0.05 0.37 -9.20
C LEU A 98 -1.17 0.78 -10.17
N THR A 99 -2.10 -0.15 -10.37
CA THR A 99 -3.39 0.09 -11.01
C THR A 99 -4.49 -0.02 -9.97
N THR A 100 -5.70 0.40 -10.30
CA THR A 100 -6.89 0.14 -9.45
C THR A 100 -7.02 -1.34 -9.08
N LYS A 101 -6.71 -2.25 -10.00
CA LYS A 101 -6.80 -3.69 -9.77
C LYS A 101 -5.73 -4.16 -8.79
N THR A 102 -4.46 -3.87 -9.07
CA THR A 102 -3.34 -4.33 -8.23
C THR A 102 -3.37 -3.69 -6.84
N PHE A 103 -3.85 -2.45 -6.72
CA PHE A 103 -4.06 -1.82 -5.42
C PHE A 103 -5.17 -2.50 -4.61
N LYS A 104 -6.30 -2.88 -5.25
CA LYS A 104 -7.35 -3.64 -4.56
C LYS A 104 -6.88 -5.03 -4.13
N GLU A 105 -6.05 -5.69 -4.93
CA GLU A 105 -5.40 -6.96 -4.56
C GLU A 105 -4.49 -6.78 -3.35
N GLN A 106 -3.67 -5.72 -3.31
CA GLN A 106 -2.83 -5.40 -2.15
C GLN A 106 -3.66 -5.11 -0.89
N LEU A 107 -4.76 -4.37 -1.01
CA LEU A 107 -5.68 -4.12 0.10
C LEU A 107 -6.32 -5.43 0.60
N ARG A 108 -6.66 -6.36 -0.30
CA ARG A 108 -7.16 -7.68 0.08
C ARG A 108 -6.11 -8.47 0.85
N SER A 109 -4.88 -8.56 0.35
CA SER A 109 -3.76 -9.21 1.05
C SER A 109 -3.57 -8.67 2.47
N ASN A 110 -3.60 -7.34 2.64
CA ASN A 110 -3.46 -6.70 3.94
C ASN A 110 -4.61 -7.05 4.90
N LEU A 111 -5.84 -7.12 4.39
CA LEU A 111 -7.01 -7.51 5.19
C LEU A 111 -6.93 -8.99 5.61
N LEU A 112 -6.48 -9.87 4.73
CA LEU A 112 -6.31 -11.29 5.06
C LEU A 112 -5.21 -11.49 6.10
N LEU A 113 -4.08 -10.81 5.95
CA LEU A 113 -3.01 -10.81 6.94
C LEU A 113 -3.51 -10.32 8.30
N LYS A 114 -4.35 -9.27 8.32
CA LYS A 114 -4.97 -8.79 9.56
C LYS A 114 -5.85 -9.85 10.21
N GLU A 115 -6.65 -10.59 9.45
CA GLU A 115 -7.45 -11.70 9.99
C GLU A 115 -6.58 -12.85 10.51
N ALA A 116 -5.48 -13.16 9.83
CA ALA A 116 -4.51 -14.14 10.31
C ALA A 116 -3.86 -13.73 11.63
N VAL A 117 -3.42 -12.47 11.73
CA VAL A 117 -2.83 -11.95 12.98
C VAL A 117 -3.84 -12.01 14.12
N LYS A 118 -5.10 -11.61 13.90
CA LYS A 118 -6.16 -11.72 14.92
C LYS A 118 -6.41 -13.16 15.38
N ASP A 119 -6.34 -14.12 14.45
CA ASP A 119 -6.54 -15.54 14.73
C ASP A 119 -5.39 -16.14 15.54
N LYS A 120 -4.15 -15.66 15.32
CA LYS A 120 -2.95 -16.19 15.98
C LYS A 120 -2.52 -15.43 17.24
N VAL A 121 -2.90 -14.17 17.39
CA VAL A 121 -2.53 -13.34 18.54
C VAL A 121 -3.62 -13.35 19.59
N LYS A 122 -3.29 -13.88 20.78
CA LYS A 122 -4.15 -13.81 21.96
C LYS A 122 -3.92 -12.50 22.71
N ILE A 123 -4.96 -11.67 22.79
CA ILE A 123 -4.96 -10.47 23.62
C ILE A 123 -5.29 -10.90 25.05
N THR A 124 -4.35 -10.68 25.97
CA THR A 124 -4.52 -11.03 27.39
C THR A 124 -5.09 -9.85 28.19
N ASP A 125 -5.79 -10.15 29.29
CA ASP A 125 -6.27 -9.12 30.22
C ASP A 125 -5.14 -8.24 30.77
N LYS A 126 -3.94 -8.80 30.95
CA LYS A 126 -2.76 -8.04 31.36
C LYS A 126 -2.36 -7.01 30.29
N ALA A 127 -2.39 -7.39 29.02
CA ALA A 127 -2.12 -6.47 27.91
C ALA A 127 -3.22 -5.40 27.81
N LEU A 128 -4.49 -5.77 27.97
CA LEU A 128 -5.61 -4.83 28.00
C LEU A 128 -5.50 -3.84 29.15
N LYS A 129 -5.25 -4.30 30.39
CA LYS A 129 -5.06 -3.43 31.56
C LYS A 129 -3.87 -2.49 31.38
N LYS A 130 -2.77 -2.95 30.76
CA LYS A 130 -1.62 -2.10 30.45
C LYS A 130 -2.01 -1.01 29.44
N GLN A 131 -2.72 -1.38 28.36
CA GLN A 131 -3.16 -0.42 27.35
C GLN A 131 -4.19 0.57 27.90
N TRP A 132 -5.10 0.12 28.76
CA TRP A 132 -6.13 0.96 29.38
C TRP A 132 -5.54 2.07 30.25
N LYS A 133 -4.42 1.80 30.94
CA LYS A 133 -3.75 2.80 31.79
C LYS A 133 -3.21 4.01 31.00
N SER A 134 -2.88 3.82 29.73
CA SER A 134 -2.42 4.89 28.84
C SER A 134 -3.46 5.28 27.79
N TYR A 135 -4.66 4.72 27.86
CA TYR A 135 -5.71 5.00 26.90
C TYR A 135 -6.40 6.31 27.26
N GLU A 136 -6.29 7.29 26.38
CA GLU A 136 -7.07 8.52 26.47
C GLU A 136 -8.21 8.48 25.45
N PRO A 137 -9.46 8.74 25.87
CA PRO A 137 -10.57 8.74 24.93
C PRO A 137 -10.39 9.85 23.90
N LYS A 138 -10.83 9.56 22.68
CA LYS A 138 -10.82 10.53 21.60
C LYS A 138 -11.67 11.74 21.97
N VAL A 139 -11.02 12.89 22.12
CA VAL A 139 -11.68 14.18 22.34
C VAL A 139 -11.65 15.04 21.08
N THR A 140 -12.72 15.79 20.87
CA THR A 140 -12.80 16.78 19.80
C THR A 140 -12.44 18.12 20.40
N VAL A 141 -11.35 18.73 19.93
CA VAL A 141 -10.90 20.04 20.39
C VAL A 141 -10.93 21.06 19.26
N GLN A 142 -11.05 22.33 19.65
CA GLN A 142 -10.83 23.45 18.76
C GLN A 142 -9.50 24.10 19.13
N HIS A 143 -8.74 24.53 18.13
CA HIS A 143 -7.43 25.14 18.34
C HIS A 143 -7.24 26.38 17.46
N ILE A 144 -6.41 27.31 17.94
CA ILE A 144 -5.98 28.49 17.20
C ILE A 144 -4.46 28.43 17.15
N LEU A 145 -3.90 28.12 15.99
CA LEU A 145 -2.45 28.06 15.79
C LEU A 145 -1.94 29.43 15.36
N VAL A 146 -1.00 30.01 16.09
CA VAL A 146 -0.41 31.31 15.78
C VAL A 146 1.11 31.21 15.69
N ALA A 147 1.74 32.12 14.94
CA ALA A 147 3.20 32.10 14.76
C ALA A 147 4.00 32.61 15.97
N LYS A 148 3.39 33.44 16.82
CA LYS A 148 4.10 34.18 17.88
C LYS A 148 3.34 34.12 19.20
N SER A 149 4.07 33.97 20.31
CA SER A 149 3.51 33.95 21.67
C SER A 149 2.66 35.19 21.96
N ALA A 150 3.13 36.39 21.61
CA ALA A 150 2.38 37.62 21.83
C ALA A 150 1.01 37.64 21.13
N THR A 151 0.85 36.93 20.01
CA THR A 151 -0.46 36.78 19.36
C THR A 151 -1.33 35.77 20.10
N ALA A 152 -0.73 34.71 20.65
CA ALA A 152 -1.44 33.75 21.49
C ALA A 152 -1.98 34.42 22.75
N ASP A 153 -1.18 35.27 23.40
CA ASP A 153 -1.58 36.02 24.59
C ASP A 153 -2.77 36.94 24.30
N LYS A 154 -2.74 37.66 23.18
CA LYS A 154 -3.88 38.49 22.72
C LYS A 154 -5.15 37.68 22.50
N VAL A 155 -5.03 36.50 21.90
CA VAL A 155 -6.17 35.59 21.69
C VAL A 155 -6.69 35.07 23.03
N LEU A 156 -5.79 34.68 23.94
CA LEU A 156 -6.14 34.21 25.27
C LEU A 156 -6.88 35.29 26.07
N ASP A 157 -6.39 36.53 26.06
CA ASP A 157 -7.03 37.65 26.76
C ASP A 157 -8.40 37.99 26.17
N ALA A 158 -8.58 37.87 24.86
CA ALA A 158 -9.89 38.01 24.23
C ALA A 158 -10.85 36.87 24.63
N LEU A 159 -10.36 35.64 24.76
CA LEU A 159 -11.14 34.48 25.20
C LEU A 159 -11.49 34.52 26.69
N LYS A 160 -10.63 35.11 27.54
CA LYS A 160 -10.93 35.34 28.97
C LYS A 160 -12.09 36.33 29.16
N LYS A 161 -12.22 37.31 28.25
CA LYS A 161 -13.31 38.31 28.28
C LYS A 161 -14.62 37.75 27.71
N ASP A 162 -14.54 36.89 26.72
CA ASP A 162 -15.69 36.22 26.10
C ASP A 162 -15.29 34.81 25.66
N SER A 163 -15.69 33.81 26.45
CA SER A 163 -15.40 32.40 26.19
C SER A 163 -16.43 31.72 25.29
N SER A 164 -17.29 32.48 24.61
CA SER A 164 -18.32 31.92 23.74
C SER A 164 -17.72 31.25 22.49
N GLN A 165 -18.44 30.25 21.99
CA GLN A 165 -18.11 29.56 20.74
C GLN A 165 -18.05 30.53 19.55
N ALA A 166 -18.91 31.55 19.54
CA ALA A 166 -18.95 32.56 18.49
C ALA A 166 -17.64 33.38 18.48
N ASN A 167 -17.17 33.82 19.65
CA ASN A 167 -15.91 34.54 19.77
C ASN A 167 -14.72 33.66 19.40
N PHE A 168 -14.68 32.42 19.88
CA PHE A 168 -13.63 31.46 19.50
C PHE A 168 -13.56 31.30 17.98
N THR A 169 -14.70 31.08 17.31
CA THR A 169 -14.77 30.94 15.85
C THR A 169 -14.27 32.19 15.11
N LYS A 170 -14.61 33.38 15.61
CA LYS A 170 -14.16 34.67 15.07
C LYS A 170 -12.64 34.83 15.21
N LEU A 171 -12.09 34.55 16.39
CA LEU A 171 -10.66 34.62 16.67
C LEU A 171 -9.88 33.58 15.86
N ALA A 172 -10.41 32.36 15.73
CA ALA A 172 -9.82 31.31 14.91
C ALA A 172 -9.73 31.74 13.43
N LYS A 173 -10.81 32.29 12.86
CA LYS A 173 -10.80 32.81 11.47
C LYS A 173 -9.81 33.97 11.28
N LYS A 174 -9.61 34.79 12.32
CA LYS A 174 -8.75 35.98 12.26
C LYS A 174 -7.27 35.67 12.44
N TYR A 175 -6.92 34.77 13.36
CA TYR A 175 -5.55 34.56 13.83
C TYR A 175 -4.98 33.19 13.51
N SER A 176 -5.81 32.16 13.29
CA SER A 176 -5.31 30.80 13.10
C SER A 176 -4.65 30.65 11.74
N LEU A 177 -3.42 30.14 11.73
CA LEU A 177 -2.65 29.84 10.52
C LEU A 177 -3.15 28.58 9.79
N ILE A 178 -4.11 27.87 10.37
CA ILE A 178 -4.64 26.62 9.80
C ILE A 178 -5.75 26.98 8.81
N GLN A 179 -5.46 26.80 7.53
CA GLN A 179 -6.31 27.18 6.38
C GLN A 179 -7.66 26.44 6.27
N ARG A 180 -7.90 25.44 7.12
CA ARG A 180 -9.23 24.86 7.32
C ARG A 180 -9.46 24.72 8.82
N LEU A 181 -10.53 25.30 9.36
CA LEU A 181 -11.09 24.94 10.67
C LEU A 181 -11.49 23.45 10.63
N ARG A 182 -10.51 22.55 10.70
CA ARG A 182 -10.72 21.13 10.92
C ARG A 182 -10.68 20.97 12.41
N MET A 183 -11.77 20.48 13.00
CA MET A 183 -11.70 19.83 14.31
C MET A 183 -10.53 18.87 14.27
N MET A 184 -9.49 19.17 15.03
CA MET A 184 -8.36 18.28 15.14
C MET A 184 -8.77 17.23 16.17
N VAL A 185 -8.90 16.00 15.69
CA VAL A 185 -8.98 14.85 16.57
C VAL A 185 -7.60 14.69 17.16
N VAL A 186 -7.46 15.05 18.44
CA VAL A 186 -6.24 14.74 19.19
C VAL A 186 -6.51 13.41 19.88
N SER A 187 -5.75 12.39 19.46
CA SER A 187 -5.58 11.17 20.26
C SER A 187 -4.28 11.38 21.03
N TYR A 188 -4.36 11.38 22.36
CA TYR A 188 -3.18 11.37 23.22
C TYR A 188 -2.61 9.94 23.32
#